data_AF-A0A7Z9G4U9-F1
#
_entry.id   AF-A0A7Z9G4U9-F1
#
_cell.length_a   1.000
_cell.length_b   1.000
_cell.length_c   1.000
_cell.angle_alpha   90.00
_cell.angle_beta   90.00
_cell.angle_gamma   90.00
#
_symmetry.space_group_name_H-M   'P 1'
#
loop_
_entity.id
_entity.type
_entity.pdbx_description
1 polymer ?
#
loop_
_entity_poly.entity_id
_entity_poly.type
_entity_poly.pdbx_seq_one_letter_code
_entity_poly.pdbx_strand_id
1 'polypeptide(L)'
;MKIRSLYAPMERAVLEEFGAEAKPMPYNHIIPAFQWKKIDGVRSSLVVMAASKFYVVIKNITVVNDRAIPSVAWVSKVWFNKLPADLQKIVVAVSRDLEDWGAWNAIARFKVERQAWKDNGAEVIYF
;
A
#
# COMPACT_ATOMS: atom_id res chain seq x y z
N MET A 1 8.10 18.71 -5.90
CA MET A 1 8.68 17.41 -5.49
C MET A 1 8.21 16.32 -6.43
N LYS A 2 9.07 15.35 -6.77
CA LYS A 2 8.77 14.16 -7.57
C LYS A 2 8.31 13.04 -6.64
N ILE A 3 7.01 12.78 -6.58
CA ILE A 3 6.44 11.82 -5.64
C ILE A 3 5.97 10.58 -6.38
N ARG A 4 6.45 9.41 -5.94
CA ARG A 4 5.94 8.15 -6.45
C ARG A 4 4.50 7.94 -6.02
N SER A 5 3.65 7.57 -6.98
CA SER A 5 2.25 7.19 -6.78
C SER A 5 1.99 5.75 -7.24
N LEU A 6 0.82 5.21 -6.89
CA LEU A 6 0.24 4.07 -7.60
C LEU A 6 -0.24 4.51 -9.00
N TYR A 7 -0.52 3.55 -9.88
CA TYR A 7 -0.85 3.81 -11.29
C TYR A 7 -2.26 4.38 -11.54
N ALA A 8 -3.11 4.46 -10.51
CA ALA A 8 -4.48 4.92 -10.71
C ALA A 8 -4.52 6.44 -11.03
N PRO A 9 -5.36 6.89 -11.99
CA PRO A 9 -5.48 8.31 -12.35
C PRO A 9 -5.78 9.23 -11.16
N MET A 10 -6.60 8.77 -10.23
CA MET A 10 -6.92 9.49 -8.99
C MET A 10 -5.68 9.81 -8.15
N GLU A 11 -4.67 8.93 -8.15
CA GLU A 11 -3.45 9.10 -7.36
C GLU A 11 -2.57 10.23 -7.92
N ARG A 12 -2.60 10.39 -9.25
CA ARG A 12 -1.93 11.48 -9.93
C ARG A 12 -2.61 12.80 -9.61
N ALA A 13 -3.93 12.87 -9.77
CA ALA A 13 -4.72 14.07 -9.50
C ALA A 13 -4.48 14.59 -8.07
N VAL A 14 -4.54 13.71 -7.06
CA VAL A 14 -4.29 14.11 -5.66
C VAL A 14 -2.90 14.72 -5.46
N LEU A 15 -1.86 14.18 -6.09
CA LEU A 15 -0.51 14.73 -5.97
C LEU A 15 -0.36 16.07 -6.69
N GLU A 16 -1.00 16.22 -7.85
CA GLU A 16 -1.01 17.46 -8.62
C GLU A 16 -1.73 18.58 -7.87
N GLU A 17 -2.84 18.28 -7.19
CA GLU A 17 -3.53 19.21 -6.28
C GLU A 17 -2.64 19.68 -5.12
N PHE A 18 -1.74 18.81 -4.63
CA PHE A 18 -0.71 19.17 -3.65
C PHE A 18 0.52 19.87 -4.26
N GLY A 19 0.52 20.19 -5.56
CA GLY A 19 1.63 20.84 -6.26
C GLY A 19 2.84 19.93 -6.48
N ALA A 20 2.67 18.61 -6.37
CA ALA A 20 3.72 17.62 -6.60
C ALA A 20 3.63 17.00 -8.00
N GLU A 21 4.77 16.58 -8.54
CA GLU A 21 4.84 15.83 -9.79
C GLU A 21 4.68 14.33 -9.50
N ALA A 22 3.60 13.72 -9.97
CA ALA A 22 3.38 12.29 -9.81
C ALA A 22 4.30 11.47 -10.73
N LYS A 23 5.05 10.52 -10.16
CA LYS A 23 5.88 9.53 -10.88
C LYS A 23 5.36 8.10 -10.64
N PRO A 24 4.36 7.62 -11.38
CA PRO A 24 3.86 6.26 -11.24
C PRO A 24 4.96 5.24 -11.54
N MET A 25 5.18 4.29 -10.62
CA MET A 25 6.14 3.21 -10.85
C MET A 25 5.84 1.95 -10.00
N PRO A 26 6.37 0.78 -10.42
CA PRO A 26 6.23 -0.47 -9.70
C PRO A 26 6.85 -0.39 -8.30
N TYR A 27 6.27 -1.14 -7.36
CA TYR A 27 6.65 -1.06 -5.94
C TYR A 27 8.11 -1.44 -5.68
N ASN A 28 8.62 -2.44 -6.39
CA ASN A 28 10.00 -2.92 -6.30
C ASN A 28 11.04 -1.92 -6.81
N HIS A 29 10.64 -0.92 -7.61
CA HIS A 29 11.58 0.08 -8.14
C HIS A 29 11.75 1.31 -7.23
N ILE A 30 10.93 1.42 -6.18
CA ILE A 30 10.89 2.63 -5.35
C ILE A 30 12.20 2.84 -4.58
N ILE A 31 12.74 1.82 -3.90
CA ILE A 31 13.98 1.97 -3.11
C ILE A 31 15.16 2.42 -4.00
N PRO A 32 15.47 1.75 -5.13
CA PRO A 32 16.52 2.22 -6.02
C PRO A 32 16.26 3.63 -6.58
N ALA A 33 15.01 3.94 -6.96
CA ALA A 33 14.67 5.26 -7.48
C ALA A 33 14.85 6.36 -6.43
N PHE A 34 14.53 6.09 -5.17
CA PHE A 34 14.74 7.02 -4.06
C PHE A 34 16.23 7.21 -3.76
N GLN A 35 17.02 6.12 -3.69
CA GLN A 35 18.47 6.18 -3.46
C GLN A 35 19.22 6.97 -4.54
N TRP A 36 18.83 6.79 -5.80
CA TRP A 36 19.41 7.53 -6.94
C TRP A 36 18.75 8.89 -7.17
N LYS A 37 17.92 9.37 -6.24
CA LYS A 37 17.25 10.69 -6.30
C LYS A 37 16.45 10.92 -7.59
N LYS A 38 15.91 9.84 -8.17
CA LYS A 38 14.95 9.93 -9.29
C LYS A 38 13.56 10.36 -8.81
N ILE A 39 13.26 10.13 -7.53
CA ILE A 39 12.08 10.59 -6.81
C ILE A 39 12.51 11.20 -5.47
N ASP A 40 11.71 12.14 -4.98
CA ASP A 40 11.92 12.84 -3.70
C ASP A 40 11.09 12.22 -2.56
N GLY A 41 10.07 11.43 -2.90
CA GLY A 41 9.15 10.86 -1.91
C GLY A 41 8.20 9.85 -2.50
N VAL A 42 7.37 9.28 -1.63
CA VAL A 42 6.41 8.22 -1.95
C VAL A 42 5.12 8.45 -1.20
N ARG A 43 3.98 8.39 -1.90
CA ARG A 43 2.66 8.34 -1.26
C ARG A 43 2.11 6.92 -1.37
N SER A 44 1.88 6.28 -0.22
CA SER A 44 1.37 4.89 -0.11
C SER A 44 0.99 4.56 1.34
N SER A 45 0.64 3.31 1.60
CA SER A 45 0.34 2.80 2.95
C SER A 45 1.58 2.71 3.85
N LEU A 46 1.48 3.32 5.04
CA LEU A 46 2.49 3.24 6.11
C LEU A 46 2.75 1.78 6.53
N VAL A 47 1.69 0.99 6.66
CA VAL A 47 1.72 -0.41 7.10
C VAL A 47 2.51 -1.28 6.12
N VAL A 48 2.17 -1.19 4.82
CA VAL A 48 2.78 -2.03 3.78
C VAL A 48 4.26 -1.68 3.60
N MET A 49 4.59 -0.39 3.66
CA MET A 49 5.97 0.07 3.46
C MET A 49 6.88 -0.28 4.65
N ALA A 50 6.39 -0.23 5.89
CA ALA A 50 7.18 -0.70 7.04
C ALA A 50 7.44 -2.22 6.98
N ALA A 51 6.42 -3.01 6.68
CA ALA A 51 6.56 -4.46 6.52
C ALA A 51 7.57 -4.82 5.40
N SER A 52 7.66 -3.98 4.37
CA SER A 52 8.64 -4.11 3.27
C SER A 52 9.98 -3.40 3.56
N LYS A 53 10.21 -2.96 4.80
CA LYS A 53 11.44 -2.35 5.31
C LYS A 53 11.88 -1.05 4.61
N PHE A 54 10.94 -0.23 4.15
CA PHE A 54 11.28 1.06 3.51
C PHE A 54 11.95 2.07 4.44
N TYR A 55 11.91 1.82 5.76
CA TYR A 55 12.66 2.57 6.76
C TYR A 55 14.17 2.56 6.54
N VAL A 56 14.71 1.70 5.66
CA VAL A 56 16.15 1.76 5.30
C VAL A 56 16.52 3.00 4.50
N VAL A 57 15.56 3.61 3.79
CA VAL A 57 15.81 4.77 2.90
C VAL A 57 14.94 5.98 3.23
N ILE A 58 13.71 5.77 3.73
CA ILE A 58 12.79 6.85 4.07
C ILE A 58 12.82 7.07 5.58
N LYS A 59 13.05 8.32 6.01
CA LYS A 59 13.11 8.70 7.44
C LYS A 59 12.08 9.76 7.85
N ASN A 60 11.41 10.39 6.89
CA ASN A 60 10.38 11.39 7.17
C ASN A 60 9.05 10.89 6.65
N ILE A 61 8.05 10.79 7.52
CA ILE A 61 6.72 10.31 7.19
C ILE A 61 5.69 11.32 7.65
N THR A 62 4.84 11.71 6.72
CA THR A 62 3.65 12.49 6.97
C THR A 62 2.41 11.63 6.81
N VAL A 63 1.64 11.48 7.88
CA VAL A 63 0.36 10.77 7.86
C VAL A 63 -0.75 11.78 7.55
N VAL A 64 -1.22 11.77 6.30
CA VAL A 64 -2.30 12.65 5.82
C VAL A 64 -3.69 12.06 6.06
N ASN A 65 -3.78 10.72 6.15
CA ASN A 65 -5.02 9.97 6.33
C ASN A 65 -6.16 10.38 5.36
N ASP A 66 -5.78 10.72 4.12
CA ASP A 66 -6.67 11.26 3.10
C ASP A 66 -7.57 10.21 2.44
N ARG A 67 -7.19 8.93 2.49
CA ARG A 67 -7.98 7.82 1.94
C ARG A 67 -7.56 6.45 2.48
N ALA A 68 -8.47 5.49 2.34
CA ALA A 68 -8.14 4.06 2.40
C ALA A 68 -7.66 3.53 1.04
N ILE A 69 -6.82 2.50 1.07
CA ILE A 69 -6.44 1.71 -0.12
C ILE A 69 -7.17 0.37 -0.05
N PRO A 70 -8.36 0.22 -0.68
CA PRO A 70 -9.04 -1.06 -0.71
C PRO A 70 -8.24 -2.04 -1.56
N SER A 71 -8.02 -3.24 -1.03
CA SER A 71 -7.42 -4.36 -1.76
C SER A 71 -8.51 -5.39 -2.05
N VAL A 72 -8.48 -5.97 -3.24
CA VAL A 72 -9.44 -6.99 -3.66
C VAL A 72 -8.66 -8.22 -4.08
N ALA A 73 -9.09 -9.39 -3.59
CA ALA A 73 -8.58 -10.67 -4.07
C ALA A 73 -9.31 -11.05 -5.36
N TRP A 74 -8.55 -11.34 -6.41
CA TRP A 74 -9.09 -11.77 -7.69
C TRP A 74 -8.64 -13.19 -7.99
N VAL A 75 -9.55 -13.98 -8.56
CA VAL A 75 -9.23 -15.29 -9.13
C VAL A 75 -9.57 -15.28 -10.61
N SER A 76 -8.84 -16.09 -11.39
CA SER A 76 -9.16 -16.25 -12.81
C SER A 76 -10.54 -16.88 -12.97
N LYS A 77 -11.43 -16.21 -13.71
CA LYS A 77 -12.76 -16.75 -14.02
C LYS A 77 -12.68 -18.07 -14.78
N VAL A 78 -11.70 -18.22 -15.68
CA VAL A 78 -11.50 -19.46 -16.43
C VAL A 78 -11.10 -20.61 -15.52
N TRP A 79 -10.22 -20.35 -14.55
CA TRP A 79 -9.85 -21.37 -13.55
C TRP A 79 -11.03 -21.69 -12.64
N PHE A 80 -11.72 -20.67 -12.14
CA PHE A 80 -12.85 -20.83 -11.23
C PHE A 80 -13.97 -21.67 -11.86
N ASN A 81 -14.30 -21.39 -13.12
CA ASN A 81 -15.32 -22.14 -13.86
C ASN A 81 -14.95 -23.60 -14.14
N LYS A 82 -13.65 -23.97 -14.09
CA LYS A 82 -13.20 -25.36 -14.23
C LYS A 82 -13.33 -26.16 -12.94
N LEU A 83 -13.54 -25.49 -11.81
CA LEU A 83 -13.71 -26.17 -10.53
C LEU A 83 -15.08 -26.84 -10.45
N PRO A 84 -15.18 -28.03 -9.82
CA PRO A 84 -16.43 -28.59 -9.35
C PRO A 84 -17.24 -27.59 -8.51
N ALA A 85 -18.57 -27.75 -8.50
CA ALA A 85 -19.49 -26.80 -7.88
C ALA A 85 -19.29 -26.67 -6.35
N ASP A 86 -18.89 -27.75 -5.68
CA ASP A 86 -18.52 -27.77 -4.26
C ASP A 86 -17.27 -26.92 -4.00
N LEU A 87 -16.23 -27.05 -4.84
CA LEU A 87 -15.02 -26.24 -4.71
C LEU A 87 -15.25 -24.75 -5.03
N GLN A 88 -16.10 -24.45 -6.02
CA GLN A 88 -16.51 -23.07 -6.30
C GLN A 88 -17.15 -22.41 -5.07
N LYS A 89 -18.05 -23.14 -4.38
CA LYS A 89 -18.69 -22.67 -3.15
C LYS A 89 -17.66 -22.43 -2.04
N ILE A 90 -16.72 -23.34 -1.86
CA ILE A 90 -15.66 -23.19 -0.84
C ILE A 90 -14.81 -21.96 -1.11
N VAL A 91 -14.37 -21.73 -2.35
CA VAL A 91 -13.56 -20.56 -2.70
C VAL A 91 -14.29 -19.25 -2.38
N VAL A 92 -15.58 -19.15 -2.72
CA VAL A 92 -16.38 -17.95 -2.42
C VAL A 92 -16.59 -17.78 -0.93
N ALA A 93 -16.95 -18.85 -0.20
CA ALA A 93 -17.19 -18.80 1.24
C ALA A 93 -15.93 -18.35 2.00
N VAL A 94 -14.79 -19.02 1.76
CA VAL A 94 -13.52 -18.66 2.40
C VAL A 94 -13.09 -17.24 2.03
N SER A 95 -13.31 -16.81 0.79
CA SER A 95 -12.99 -15.43 0.39
C SER A 95 -13.80 -14.41 1.19
N ARG A 96 -15.08 -14.68 1.49
CA ARG A 96 -15.93 -13.83 2.34
C ARG A 96 -15.48 -13.82 3.78
N ASP A 97 -15.17 -14.99 4.35
CA ASP A 97 -14.69 -15.09 5.74
C ASP A 97 -13.38 -14.32 5.95
N LEU A 98 -12.55 -14.25 4.92
CA LEU A 98 -11.28 -13.50 4.95
C LEU A 98 -11.46 -11.97 4.84
N GLU A 99 -12.60 -11.46 4.38
CA GLU A 99 -12.81 -10.00 4.21
C GLU A 99 -12.70 -9.27 5.55
N ASP A 100 -13.45 -9.73 6.55
CA ASP A 100 -13.47 -9.15 7.89
C ASP A 100 -12.10 -9.28 8.57
N TRP A 101 -11.51 -10.48 8.52
CA TRP A 101 -10.18 -10.71 9.07
C TRP A 101 -9.13 -9.79 8.43
N GLY A 102 -9.18 -9.63 7.10
CA GLY A 102 -8.26 -8.78 6.35
C GLY A 102 -8.36 -7.31 6.76
N ALA A 103 -9.58 -6.79 6.89
CA ALA A 103 -9.83 -5.42 7.34
C ALA A 103 -9.33 -5.18 8.77
N TRP A 104 -9.67 -6.06 9.72
CA TRP A 104 -9.24 -5.96 11.11
C TRP A 104 -7.72 -6.07 11.25
N ASN A 105 -7.10 -7.00 10.53
CA ASN A 105 -5.65 -7.17 10.55
C ASN A 105 -4.93 -5.93 10.00
N ALA A 106 -5.44 -5.29 8.95
CA ALA A 106 -4.87 -4.05 8.41
C ALA A 106 -4.89 -2.90 9.45
N ILE A 107 -6.01 -2.75 10.17
CA ILE A 107 -6.14 -1.73 11.23
C ILE A 107 -5.22 -2.06 12.41
N ALA A 108 -5.20 -3.31 12.86
CA ALA A 108 -4.38 -3.75 14.00
C ALA A 108 -2.88 -3.53 13.73
N ARG A 109 -2.43 -3.78 12.50
CA ARG A 109 -1.03 -3.58 12.11
C ARG A 109 -0.59 -2.13 12.09
N PHE A 110 -1.50 -1.16 12.01
CA PHE A 110 -1.12 0.24 11.99
C PHE A 110 -0.22 0.62 13.19
N LYS A 111 -0.58 0.19 14.40
CA LYS A 111 0.22 0.49 15.60
C LYS A 111 1.60 -0.17 15.55
N VAL A 112 1.65 -1.43 15.11
CA VAL A 112 2.88 -2.24 15.03
C VAL A 112 3.84 -1.66 14.01
N GLU A 113 3.38 -1.46 12.78
CA GLU A 113 4.23 -0.98 11.68
C GLU A 113 4.65 0.48 11.88
N ARG A 114 3.79 1.30 12.52
CA ARG A 114 4.18 2.64 12.97
C ARG A 114 5.35 2.58 13.96
N GLN A 115 5.29 1.66 14.93
CA GLN A 115 6.37 1.53 15.89
C GLN A 115 7.65 1.07 15.20
N ALA A 116 7.55 0.12 14.25
CA ALA A 116 8.70 -0.30 13.45
C ALA A 116 9.37 0.86 12.69
N TRP A 117 8.60 1.81 12.14
CA TRP A 117 9.16 3.02 11.55
C TRP A 117 9.96 3.85 12.57
N LYS A 118 9.39 4.11 13.74
CA LYS A 118 10.04 4.89 14.82
C LYS A 118 11.29 4.21 15.35
N ASP A 119 11.23 2.90 15.61
CA ASP A 119 12.35 2.10 16.11
C ASP A 119 13.53 2.09 15.11
N ASN A 120 13.23 2.27 13.82
CA ASN A 120 14.23 2.39 12.76
C ASN A 120 14.59 3.85 12.44
N GLY A 121 14.31 4.78 13.35
CA GLY A 121 14.74 6.18 13.29
C GLY A 121 13.97 7.04 12.29
N ALA A 122 12.75 6.65 11.91
CA ALA A 122 11.88 7.52 11.13
C ALA A 122 11.07 8.46 12.03
N GLU A 123 10.99 9.73 11.64
CA GLU A 123 10.08 10.71 12.20
C GLU A 123 8.70 10.54 11.55
N VAL A 124 7.65 10.41 12.37
CA VAL A 124 6.28 10.21 11.92
C VAL A 124 5.40 11.33 12.46
N ILE A 125 4.95 12.21 11.56
CA ILE A 125 4.16 13.40 11.85
C ILE A 125 2.71 13.17 11.42
N TYR A 126 1.77 13.69 12.22
CA TYR A 126 0.32 13.61 11.99
C TYR A 126 -0.24 15.01 11.76
N PHE A 127 -1.24 15.10 10.89
CA PHE A 127 -2.08 16.27 10.69
C PHE A 127 -3.48 16.01 11.28
#